data_AF-A0A0C3KY39-F1
#
_entry.id   AF-A0A0C3KY39-F1
#
_cell.length_a   1.000
_cell.length_b   1.000
_cell.length_c   1.000
_cell.angle_alpha   90.00
_cell.angle_beta   90.00
_cell.angle_gamma   90.00
#
_symmetry.space_group_name_H-M   'P 1'
#
loop_
_entity.id
_entity.type
_entity.pdbx_description
1 polymer ?
#
loop_
_entity_poly.entity_id
_entity_poly.type
_entity_poly.pdbx_seq_one_letter_code
_entity_poly.pdbx_strand_id
1 'polypeptide(L)'
;MSFASPPGAGPPEDWDQGNHGRQPKANLQREYRKREGDVFNELRDIIRELNNQEPATRHDILSEASRLMRQLATENMNLKQQLSGIPPARGSGGNNMGLPGPPSAHAGM
;
A
#
# COMPACT_ATOMS: atom_id res chain seq x y z
N MET A 1 27.63 42.87 -70.36
CA MET A 1 28.82 42.57 -69.54
C MET A 1 28.30 41.96 -68.25
N SER A 2 28.43 40.64 -68.11
CA SER A 2 27.95 39.86 -66.98
C SER A 2 29.09 39.68 -65.98
N PHE A 3 28.84 39.99 -64.71
CA PHE A 3 29.79 39.76 -63.63
C PHE A 3 29.48 38.41 -62.98
N ALA A 4 30.46 37.51 -63.00
CA ALA A 4 30.37 36.17 -62.43
C ALA A 4 30.54 36.21 -60.90
N SER A 5 29.68 35.50 -60.18
CA SER A 5 29.82 35.28 -58.73
C SER A 5 30.90 34.22 -58.44
N PRO A 6 31.77 34.42 -57.43
CA PRO A 6 32.70 33.38 -57.00
C PRO A 6 32.01 32.33 -56.10
N PRO A 7 32.47 31.06 -56.12
CA PRO A 7 31.92 29.98 -55.31
C PRO A 7 32.63 29.85 -53.95
N GLY A 8 31.88 29.46 -52.93
CA GLY A 8 32.41 28.68 -51.80
C GLY A 8 33.25 29.44 -50.77
N ALA A 9 32.58 30.02 -49.78
CA ALA A 9 33.12 30.20 -48.44
C ALA A 9 31.96 30.14 -47.45
N GLY A 10 31.46 28.93 -47.20
CA GLY A 10 30.59 28.69 -46.04
C GLY A 10 31.39 28.95 -44.76
N PRO A 11 30.78 29.54 -43.72
CA PRO A 11 31.46 29.71 -42.44
C PRO A 11 31.73 28.32 -41.83
N PRO A 12 32.92 28.05 -41.28
CA PRO A 12 33.13 26.91 -40.41
C PRO A 12 32.60 27.28 -39.01
N GLU A 13 31.28 27.23 -38.83
CA GLU A 13 30.65 27.24 -37.50
C GLU A 13 30.28 25.81 -37.12
N ASP A 14 31.28 25.06 -36.69
CA ASP A 14 31.12 23.72 -36.10
C ASP A 14 31.75 23.67 -34.70
N TRP A 15 31.37 24.63 -33.86
CA TRP A 15 31.72 24.65 -32.43
C TRP A 15 30.61 24.07 -31.53
N ASP A 16 29.60 23.39 -32.08
CA ASP A 16 28.57 22.71 -31.26
C ASP A 16 28.84 21.21 -31.07
N GLN A 17 30.10 20.82 -30.90
CA GLN A 17 30.45 19.50 -30.34
C GLN A 17 30.47 19.55 -28.80
N GLY A 18 29.40 20.09 -28.23
CA GLY A 18 29.36 20.50 -26.83
C GLY A 18 28.08 20.14 -26.07
N ASN A 19 27.33 19.07 -26.38
CA ASN A 19 26.17 18.73 -25.54
C ASN A 19 25.78 17.24 -25.37
N HIS A 20 26.65 16.28 -25.68
CA HIS A 20 26.33 14.86 -25.40
C HIS A 20 26.52 14.43 -23.93
N GLY A 21 26.93 15.34 -23.03
CA GLY A 21 27.19 15.03 -21.61
C GLY A 21 26.08 15.39 -20.60
N ARG A 22 25.06 16.17 -20.99
CA ARG A 22 24.01 16.67 -20.05
C ARG A 22 22.71 15.85 -20.03
N GLN A 23 22.58 14.90 -20.94
CA GLN A 23 21.36 14.09 -21.13
C GLN A 23 21.14 12.99 -20.04
N PRO A 24 22.16 12.27 -19.53
CA PRO A 24 21.91 11.11 -18.66
C PRO A 24 21.24 11.51 -17.33
N LYS A 25 21.70 12.62 -16.73
CA LYS A 25 21.22 13.10 -15.43
C LYS A 25 19.77 13.62 -15.50
N ALA A 26 19.43 14.33 -16.58
CA ALA A 26 18.08 14.85 -16.78
C ALA A 26 17.06 13.72 -17.02
N ASN A 27 17.45 12.69 -17.77
CA ASN A 27 16.62 11.51 -18.03
C ASN A 27 16.42 10.68 -16.74
N LEU A 28 17.48 10.45 -15.97
CA LEU A 28 17.40 9.79 -14.66
C LEU A 28 16.49 10.55 -13.69
N GLN A 29 16.58 11.88 -13.64
CA GLN A 29 15.74 12.68 -12.76
C GLN A 29 14.26 12.68 -13.19
N ARG A 30 14.00 12.64 -14.50
CA ARG A 30 12.64 12.48 -15.04
C ARG A 30 12.05 11.12 -14.67
N GLU A 31 12.82 10.04 -14.83
CA GLU A 31 12.37 8.69 -14.44
C GLU A 31 12.10 8.60 -12.95
N TYR A 32 12.98 9.19 -12.12
CA TYR A 32 12.77 9.25 -10.67
C TYR A 32 11.47 9.96 -10.31
N ARG A 33 11.22 11.15 -10.87
CA ARG A 33 9.96 11.90 -10.65
C ARG A 33 8.73 11.15 -11.13
N LYS A 34 8.85 10.40 -12.23
CA LYS A 34 7.76 9.55 -12.73
C LYS A 34 7.44 8.44 -11.74
N ARG A 35 8.44 7.66 -11.32
CA ARG A 35 8.27 6.58 -10.34
C ARG A 35 7.68 7.10 -9.03
N GLU A 36 8.16 8.24 -8.55
CA GLU A 36 7.60 8.87 -7.35
C GLU A 36 6.11 9.21 -7.55
N GLY A 37 5.73 9.77 -8.69
CA GLY A 37 4.33 10.03 -9.04
C GLY A 37 3.48 8.77 -9.06
N ASP A 38 3.99 7.68 -9.64
CA ASP A 38 3.30 6.39 -9.71
C ASP A 38 3.03 5.83 -8.30
N VAL A 39 4.00 5.92 -7.38
CA VAL A 39 3.83 5.49 -5.98
C VAL A 39 2.75 6.31 -5.26
N PHE A 40 2.69 7.62 -5.49
CA PHE A 40 1.62 8.45 -4.91
C PHE A 40 0.23 8.10 -5.48
N ASN A 41 0.15 7.73 -6.75
CA ASN A 41 -1.10 7.30 -7.36
C ASN A 41 -1.57 5.97 -6.79
N GLU A 42 -0.67 4.99 -6.64
CA GLU A 42 -0.96 3.71 -5.98
C GLU A 42 -1.47 3.93 -4.56
N LEU A 43 -0.82 4.80 -3.78
CA LEU A 43 -1.26 5.12 -2.43
C LEU A 43 -2.63 5.81 -2.41
N ARG A 44 -2.91 6.69 -3.39
CA ARG A 44 -4.23 7.33 -3.53
C ARG A 44 -5.31 6.28 -3.83
N ASP A 45 -5.03 5.32 -4.71
CA ASP A 45 -5.98 4.25 -5.06
C ASP A 45 -6.29 3.37 -3.83
N ILE A 46 -5.27 2.99 -3.05
CA ILE A 46 -5.46 2.25 -1.79
C ILE A 46 -6.32 3.04 -0.80
N ILE A 47 -6.07 4.35 -0.63
CA ILE A 47 -6.88 5.20 0.24
C ILE A 47 -8.34 5.18 -0.23
N ARG A 48 -8.57 5.38 -1.53
CA ARG A 48 -9.92 5.37 -2.11
C ARG A 48 -10.64 4.04 -1.87
N GLU A 49 -9.95 2.91 -2.03
CA GLU A 49 -10.52 1.58 -1.75
C GLU A 49 -10.87 1.38 -0.27
N LEU A 50 -10.05 1.90 0.65
CA LEU A 50 -10.25 1.72 2.09
C LEU A 50 -11.35 2.61 2.67
N ASN A 51 -11.50 3.85 2.18
CA ASN A 51 -12.35 4.84 2.84
C ASN A 51 -13.17 5.74 1.89
N ASN A 52 -13.19 5.45 0.58
CA ASN A 52 -13.87 6.24 -0.46
C ASN A 52 -13.46 7.72 -0.50
N GLN A 53 -12.28 8.08 0.00
CA GLN A 53 -11.72 9.43 -0.13
C GLN A 53 -10.77 9.53 -1.31
N GLU A 54 -10.72 10.71 -1.92
CA GLU A 54 -9.85 11.00 -3.06
C GLU A 54 -8.96 12.21 -2.74
N PRO A 55 -7.86 12.01 -1.99
CA PRO A 55 -6.95 13.09 -1.62
C PRO A 55 -6.25 13.67 -2.86
N ALA A 56 -6.35 15.00 -3.02
CA ALA A 56 -5.88 15.69 -4.22
C ALA A 56 -4.35 15.87 -4.23
N THR A 57 -3.75 16.29 -3.12
CA THR A 57 -2.32 16.61 -3.06
C THR A 57 -1.49 15.48 -2.44
N ARG A 58 -0.16 15.47 -2.71
CA ARG A 58 0.78 14.54 -2.08
C ARG A 58 0.74 14.62 -0.55
N HIS A 59 0.60 15.82 0.00
CA HIS A 59 0.48 16.03 1.43
C HIS A 59 -0.79 15.37 1.98
N ASP A 60 -1.92 15.54 1.30
CA ASP A 60 -3.20 14.95 1.72
C ASP A 60 -3.15 13.42 1.65
N ILE A 61 -2.53 12.87 0.59
CA ILE A 61 -2.30 11.42 0.46
C ILE A 61 -1.53 10.90 1.67
N LEU A 62 -0.41 11.52 2.05
CA LEU A 62 0.40 11.07 3.19
C LEU A 62 -0.33 11.26 4.52
N SER A 63 -1.09 12.33 4.66
CA SER A 63 -1.86 12.64 5.87
C SER A 63 -2.96 11.61 6.09
N GLU A 64 -3.73 11.29 5.04
CA GLU A 64 -4.78 10.27 5.09
C GLU A 64 -4.22 8.86 5.26
N ALA A 65 -3.15 8.51 4.55
CA ALA A 65 -2.47 7.22 4.77
C ALA A 65 -2.03 7.06 6.23
N SER A 66 -1.43 8.10 6.82
CA SER A 66 -1.00 8.10 8.22
C SER A 66 -2.18 7.95 9.19
N ARG A 67 -3.32 8.59 8.88
CA ARG A 67 -4.55 8.49 9.67
C ARG A 67 -5.11 7.06 9.61
N LEU A 68 -5.22 6.49 8.41
CA LEU A 68 -5.72 5.13 8.20
C LEU A 68 -4.84 4.08 8.87
N MET A 69 -3.52 4.19 8.79
CA MET A 69 -2.60 3.26 9.46
C MET A 69 -2.83 3.21 10.98
N ARG A 70 -3.03 4.37 11.62
CA ARG A 70 -3.33 4.42 13.07
C ARG A 70 -4.69 3.78 13.37
N GLN A 71 -5.71 4.10 12.57
CA GLN A 71 -7.05 3.54 12.75
C GLN A 71 -7.06 2.02 12.61
N LEU A 72 -6.46 1.49 11.53
CA LEU A 72 -6.36 0.05 11.27
C LEU A 72 -5.57 -0.68 12.37
N ALA A 73 -4.51 -0.07 12.90
CA ALA A 73 -3.77 -0.64 14.02
C ALA A 73 -4.65 -0.79 15.28
N THR A 74 -5.45 0.24 15.60
CA THR A 74 -6.40 0.19 16.70
C THR A 74 -7.49 -0.87 16.48
N GLU A 75 -8.08 -0.92 15.29
CA GLU A 75 -9.08 -1.94 14.94
C GLU A 75 -8.51 -3.35 15.04
N ASN A 76 -7.28 -3.58 14.55
CA ASN A 76 -6.61 -4.87 14.65
C ASN A 76 -6.38 -5.31 16.11
N MET A 77 -5.98 -4.37 16.98
CA MET A 77 -5.84 -4.65 18.42
C MET A 77 -7.18 -5.03 19.06
N ASN A 78 -8.25 -4.30 18.72
CA ASN A 78 -9.60 -4.58 19.24
C ASN A 78 -10.11 -5.96 18.79
N LEU A 79 -9.92 -6.31 17.52
CA LEU A 79 -10.29 -7.62 16.98
C LEU A 79 -9.51 -8.76 17.65
N LYS A 80 -8.20 -8.57 17.88
CA LYS A 80 -7.38 -9.54 18.61
C LYS A 80 -7.87 -9.76 20.04
N GLN A 81 -8.26 -8.69 20.73
CA GLN A 81 -8.82 -8.80 22.08
C GLN A 81 -10.15 -9.56 22.08
N GLN A 82 -11.05 -9.26 21.13
CA GLN A 82 -12.31 -10.00 20.98
C GLN A 82 -12.07 -11.49 20.72
N LEU A 83 -11.15 -11.83 19.82
CA LEU A 83 -10.81 -13.23 19.53
C LEU A 83 -10.17 -13.95 20.73
N SER A 84 -9.35 -13.25 21.53
CA SER A 84 -8.78 -13.82 22.76
C SER A 84 -9.80 -13.98 23.89
N GLY A 85 -10.88 -13.17 23.86
CA GLY A 85 -11.97 -13.20 24.83
C GLY A 85 -13.11 -14.15 24.48
N ILE A 86 -13.11 -14.76 23.28
CA ILE A 86 -14.01 -15.86 22.94
C ILE A 86 -13.40 -17.14 23.52
N PRO A 87 -13.88 -17.67 24.67
CA PRO A 87 -13.46 -19.00 25.10
C PRO A 87 -13.78 -19.98 23.96
N PRO A 88 -12.93 -20.99 23.70
CA PRO A 88 -13.25 -22.01 22.71
C PRO A 88 -14.63 -22.53 23.05
N ALA A 89 -15.55 -22.48 22.07
CA ALA A 89 -16.93 -22.91 22.20
C ALA A 89 -16.92 -24.19 23.03
N ARG A 90 -17.36 -24.04 24.28
CA ARG A 90 -17.27 -25.07 25.31
C ARG A 90 -18.08 -26.22 24.74
N GLY A 91 -17.38 -27.23 24.24
CA GLY A 91 -17.97 -28.39 23.60
C GLY A 91 -19.10 -28.89 24.47
N SER A 92 -20.32 -28.67 23.99
CA SER A 92 -21.49 -29.39 24.43
C SER A 92 -21.17 -30.87 24.29
N GLY A 93 -21.14 -31.59 25.41
CA GLY A 93 -20.81 -33.03 25.40
C GLY A 93 -20.25 -33.61 26.71
N GLY A 94 -20.28 -32.88 27.82
CA GLY A 94 -20.00 -33.45 29.14
C GLY A 94 -21.21 -34.19 29.73
N ASN A 95 -21.78 -35.17 29.02
CA ASN A 95 -22.76 -36.09 29.61
C ASN A 95 -22.01 -37.25 30.28
N ASN A 96 -21.39 -36.97 31.42
CA ASN A 96 -20.84 -37.99 32.32
C ASN A 96 -21.47 -37.82 33.72
N MET A 97 -22.80 -37.79 33.77
CA MET A 97 -23.57 -37.95 35.01
C MET A 97 -23.83 -39.45 35.18
N GLY A 98 -23.34 -39.95 36.31
CA GLY A 98 -23.12 -41.36 36.60
C GLY A 98 -24.35 -42.26 36.51
N LEU A 99 -24.04 -43.54 36.36
CA LEU A 99 -24.94 -44.67 36.50
C LEU A 99 -25.93 -44.47 37.67
N PRO A 100 -27.23 -44.80 37.51
CA PRO A 100 -28.09 -45.02 38.65
C PRO A 100 -27.56 -46.24 39.42
N GLY A 101 -27.19 -46.03 40.69
CA GLY A 101 -26.83 -47.12 41.60
C GLY A 101 -27.96 -48.15 41.73
N PRO A 102 -27.63 -49.43 41.98
CA PRO A 102 -28.62 -50.50 41.99
C PRO A 102 -29.61 -50.35 43.15
N PRO A 103 -30.85 -50.86 43.02
CA PRO A 103 -31.84 -50.81 44.07
C PRO A 103 -31.43 -51.74 45.23
N SER A 104 -31.22 -51.19 46.42
CA SER A 104 -31.13 -51.98 47.64
C SER A 104 -32.52 -52.51 48.00
N ALA A 105 -32.70 -53.82 47.82
CA ALA A 105 -33.86 -54.55 48.28
C ALA A 105 -33.74 -54.90 49.78
N HIS A 106 -34.89 -54.84 50.49
CA HIS A 106 -35.21 -55.61 51.72
C HIS A 106 -34.45 -55.18 52.99
N ALA A 107 -34.96 -55.19 54.23
CA ALA A 107 -36.07 -55.92 54.84
C ALA A 107 -36.43 -55.28 56.21
N GLY A 108 -37.72 -55.40 56.58
CA GLY A 108 -38.28 -55.59 57.94
C GLY A 108 -37.72 -54.85 59.16
N MET A 109 -38.59 -54.09 59.83
CA MET A 109 -39.32 -54.52 61.05
C MET A 109 -40.32 -53.45 61.47
#